data_AF-A0ABD7CQ40-F1
#
_entry.id   AF-A0ABD7CQ40-F1
#
_cell.length_a   1.000
_cell.length_b   1.000
_cell.length_c   1.000
_cell.angle_alpha   90.00
_cell.angle_beta   90.00
_cell.angle_gamma   90.00
#
_symmetry.space_group_name_H-M   'P 1'
#
loop_
_entity.id
_entity.type
_entity.pdbx_description
1 polymer ?
#
loop_
_entity_poly.entity_id
_entity_poly.type
_entity_poly.pdbx_seq_one_letter_code
_entity_poly.pdbx_strand_id
1 'polypeptide(L)' 'MTYEKEELEAMTVEQLKSIAKDKNIVGYSSMNKADLITAILTP' A
#
# COMPACT_ATOMS: atom_id res chain seq x y z
N MET A 1 10.00 5.17 -7.17
CA MET A 1 10.33 4.33 -6.00
C MET A 1 9.62 3.01 -6.19
N THR A 2 10.38 1.92 -6.26
CA THR A 2 9.85 0.54 -6.24
C THR A 2 9.95 0.06 -4.79
N TYR A 3 8.82 -0.38 -4.22
CA TYR A 3 8.77 -0.97 -2.89
C TYR A 3 8.75 -2.48 -3.04
N GLU A 4 9.52 -3.19 -2.22
CA GLU A 4 9.46 -4.64 -2.16
C GLU A 4 8.34 -5.10 -1.21
N LYS A 5 7.82 -6.31 -1.46
CA LYS A 5 6.72 -6.87 -0.64
C LYS A 5 7.06 -6.92 0.85
N GLU A 6 8.29 -7.32 1.17
CA GLU A 6 8.77 -7.46 2.55
C GLU A 6 8.82 -6.11 3.28
N GLU A 7 9.19 -5.02 2.59
CA GLU A 7 9.18 -3.67 3.15
C GLU A 7 7.75 -3.22 3.48
N LEU A 8 6.81 -3.49 2.57
CA LEU A 8 5.40 -3.15 2.75
C LEU A 8 4.74 -4.00 3.86
N GLU A 9 5.16 -5.27 4.02
CA GLU A 9 4.70 -6.12 5.12
C GLU A 9 5.22 -5.65 6.48
N ALA A 10 6.41 -5.05 6.54
CA ALA A 10 6.96 -4.45 7.75
C ALA A 10 6.28 -3.11 8.13
N MET A 11 5.63 -2.45 7.17
CA MET A 11 4.93 -1.18 7.40
C MET A 11 3.58 -1.36 8.13
N THR A 12 3.13 -0.29 8.77
CA THR A 12 1.78 -0.21 9.34
C THR A 12 0.75 0.05 8.25
N VAL A 13 -0.52 -0.27 8.54
CA VAL A 13 -1.63 0.03 7.64
C VAL A 13 -1.71 1.53 7.33
N GLU A 14 -1.40 2.41 8.29
CA GLU A 14 -1.39 3.85 8.06
C GLU A 14 -0.29 4.29 7.07
N GLN A 15 0.91 3.73 7.20
CA GLN A 15 2.01 3.99 6.26
C GLN A 15 1.65 3.50 4.84
N LEU A 16 1.08 2.29 4.75
CA LEU A 16 0.60 1.74 3.47
C LEU A 16 -0.51 2.60 2.86
N LYS A 17 -1.44 3.11 3.68
CA LYS A 17 -2.46 4.05 3.21
C LYS A 17 -1.86 5.36 2.70
N SER A 18 -0.80 5.86 3.33
CA SER A 18 -0.10 7.05 2.83
C SER A 18 0.54 6.79 1.47
N ILE A 19 1.23 5.67 1.30
CA ILE A 19 1.85 5.29 0.02
C ILE A 19 0.78 5.10 -1.06
N ALA A 20 -0.32 4.44 -0.73
CA ALA A 20 -1.44 4.24 -1.63
C ALA A 20 -2.09 5.58 -2.03
N LYS A 21 -2.21 6.53 -1.10
CA LYS A 21 -2.67 7.90 -1.37
C LYS A 21 -1.73 8.64 -2.31
N ASP A 22 -0.42 8.57 -2.07
CA ASP A 22 0.59 9.23 -2.90
C ASP A 22 0.62 8.63 -4.32
N LYS A 23 0.31 7.34 -4.44
CA LYS A 23 0.09 6.63 -5.72
C LYS A 23 -1.30 6.86 -6.34
N ASN A 24 -2.18 7.65 -5.71
CA ASN A 24 -3.57 7.88 -6.14
C ASN A 24 -4.40 6.58 -6.31
N ILE A 25 -4.15 5.56 -5.48
CA ILE A 25 -4.92 4.32 -5.49
C ILE A 25 -6.33 4.59 -4.95
N VAL A 26 -7.35 4.43 -5.77
CA VAL A 26 -8.75 4.63 -5.37
C VAL A 26 -9.22 3.48 -4.48
N GLY A 27 -9.93 3.80 -3.40
CA GLY A 27 -10.46 2.80 -2.45
C GLY A 27 -9.46 2.35 -1.38
N TYR A 28 -8.25 2.92 -1.34
CA TYR A 28 -7.21 2.58 -0.35
C TYR A 28 -7.67 2.73 1.11
N SER A 29 -8.59 3.65 1.41
CA SER A 29 -9.07 3.90 2.77
C SER A 29 -9.88 2.73 3.34
N SER A 30 -10.55 1.97 2.47
CA SER A 30 -11.36 0.78 2.79
C SER A 30 -10.62 -0.54 2.64
N MET A 31 -9.41 -0.53 2.07
CA MET A 31 -8.60 -1.73 1.87
C MET A 31 -7.97 -2.22 3.18
N ASN A 32 -7.86 -3.54 3.31
CA ASN A 32 -7.11 -4.17 4.40
C ASN A 32 -5.59 -4.10 4.12
N LYS A 33 -4.76 -4.59 5.05
CA LYS A 33 -3.29 -4.56 4.90
C LYS A 33 -2.83 -5.28 3.63
N ALA A 34 -3.32 -6.49 3.38
CA ALA A 34 -2.92 -7.29 2.22
C ALA A 34 -3.36 -6.62 0.91
N ASP A 35 -4.59 -6.11 0.85
CA ASP A 35 -5.11 -5.41 -0.32
C ASP A 35 -4.29 -4.16 -0.64
N LEU A 36 -3.89 -3.39 0.39
CA LEU A 36 -3.02 -2.22 0.23
C LEU A 36 -1.66 -2.61 -0.34
N ILE A 37 -1.03 -3.67 0.18
CA ILE A 37 0.27 -4.15 -0.30
C ILE A 37 0.15 -4.57 -1.77
N THR A 38 -0.88 -5.37 -2.11
CA THR A 38 -1.12 -5.79 -3.49
C THR A 38 -1.36 -4.60 -4.41
N ALA A 39 -2.19 -3.64 -4.01
CA ALA A 39 -2.47 -2.45 -4.81
C ALA A 39 -1.22 -1.58 -5.02
N ILE A 40 -0.33 -1.47 -4.02
CA ILE A 40 0.92 -0.72 -4.12
C ILE A 40 1.94 -1.41 -5.05
N LEU A 41 2.01 -2.75 -4.99
CA LEU A 41 2.89 -3.57 -5.83
C LEU A 41 2.39 -3.74 -7.26
N THR A 42 1.09 -3.52 -7.50
CA THR A 42 0.52 -3.56 -8.85
C THR A 42 1.02 -2.33 -9.64
N PRO A 43 1.58 -2.51 -10.85
CA PRO A 43 2.11 -1.43 -11.68
C PRO A 43 1.05 -0.45 -12.18
#